data_AF-A0A453GAC0-F1
#
_entry.id   AF-A0A453GAC0-F1
#
_cell.length_a   1.000
_cell.length_b   1.000
_cell.length_c   1.000
_cell.angle_alpha   90.00
_cell.angle_beta   90.00
_cell.angle_gamma   90.00
#
_symmetry.space_group_name_H-M   'P 1'
#
loop_
_entity.id
_entity.type
_entity.pdbx_description
1 polymer ?
#
loop_
_entity_poly.entity_id
_entity_poly.type
_entity_poly.pdbx_seq_one_letter_code
_entity_poly.pdbx_strand_id
1 'polypeptide(L)'
;MDKLTPPASRGNSSSQESTLTPEKTVNIPIPATEEKKVLTDHKQEQGLEELQNLLDLDQEAIMTKCRLLIEKLNTASVLVFPSTCDEKQQLEVYQRLSRYYIQALELSSFREKLEDAQRNKQLDALYVYENIFLQRVKQDPEWYFHPEQCKLAGLDDYQRLVLRDDPMYGDWDEYRLTYHTYQGDLEYVKFREEISAKIKWIEDEAALFGDQRMRNELVALFQSLKIALQFRDIPGRSVMSGFREHINNLRFDFKDRKDLVGLYLELWKRVAKNKVNFGEALRQLYKEDIFPSRRALIKFALDSCPDTSLVKYNYDTYVDGIDEKLPEDEAHPLIMEAVKKMFKKRKNYLDYTRKKLEIAARIGLIPTTA
;
A
#
# COMPACT_ATOMS: atom_id res chain seq x y z
N MET A 1 -20.09 -36.12 -20.24
CA MET A 1 -20.52 -34.85 -20.85
C MET A 1 -21.98 -34.64 -20.42
N ASP A 2 -22.19 -34.08 -19.24
CA ASP A 2 -23.41 -34.36 -18.47
C ASP A 2 -24.19 -33.07 -18.21
N LYS A 3 -25.36 -32.98 -18.84
CA LYS A 3 -26.25 -31.81 -18.77
C LYS A 3 -27.24 -31.99 -17.64
N LEU A 4 -27.07 -31.25 -16.55
CA LEU A 4 -28.10 -31.12 -15.53
C LEU A 4 -29.14 -30.07 -15.96
N THR A 5 -30.38 -30.52 -16.13
CA THR A 5 -31.54 -29.67 -16.42
C THR A 5 -32.39 -29.53 -15.16
N PRO A 6 -32.81 -28.31 -14.75
CA PRO A 6 -33.53 -28.11 -13.49
C PRO A 6 -35.01 -28.53 -13.57
N PRO A 7 -35.59 -29.11 -12.50
CA PRO A 7 -37.04 -29.29 -12.38
C PRO A 7 -37.73 -27.99 -11.93
N ALA A 8 -38.99 -27.81 -12.33
CA ALA A 8 -39.75 -26.58 -12.09
C ALA A 8 -40.87 -26.72 -11.05
N SER A 9 -41.14 -25.60 -10.38
CA SER A 9 -42.40 -25.17 -9.73
C SER A 9 -43.56 -26.18 -9.61
N ARG A 10 -43.82 -26.59 -8.35
CA ARG A 10 -45.15 -26.61 -7.73
C ARG A 10 -44.99 -26.11 -6.28
N GLY A 11 -45.86 -25.31 -5.68
CA GLY A 11 -47.16 -24.84 -6.13
C GLY A 11 -48.30 -25.51 -5.36
N ASN A 12 -48.61 -24.99 -4.18
CA ASN A 12 -49.88 -25.20 -3.48
C ASN A 12 -50.07 -24.11 -2.41
N SER A 13 -51.29 -23.58 -2.31
CA SER A 13 -51.66 -22.53 -1.36
C SER A 13 -52.34 -23.11 -0.11
N SER A 14 -52.19 -22.46 1.03
CA SER A 14 -53.16 -22.53 2.12
C SER A 14 -53.17 -21.21 2.89
N SER A 15 -54.32 -20.54 2.90
CA SER A 15 -54.52 -19.25 3.56
C SER A 15 -55.14 -19.45 4.93
N GLN A 16 -54.60 -18.80 5.97
CA GLN A 16 -55.40 -18.38 7.12
C GLN A 16 -54.98 -16.97 7.54
N GLU A 17 -55.97 -16.12 7.79
CA GLU A 17 -55.78 -14.76 8.26
C GLU A 17 -55.48 -14.73 9.76
N SER A 18 -54.78 -13.70 10.22
CA SER A 18 -54.76 -13.29 11.63
C SER A 18 -54.65 -11.78 11.71
N THR A 19 -55.63 -11.17 12.37
CA THR A 19 -55.86 -9.72 12.47
C THR A 19 -54.66 -8.94 13.00
N LEU A 20 -54.29 -7.86 12.29
CA LEU A 20 -53.37 -6.83 12.79
C LEU A 20 -54.11 -5.84 13.70
N THR A 21 -53.71 -5.77 14.97
CA THR A 21 -53.99 -4.62 15.85
C THR A 21 -52.83 -3.61 15.79
N PRO A 22 -53.09 -2.29 15.72
CA PRO A 22 -52.02 -1.30 15.63
C PRO A 22 -51.36 -1.06 16.99
N GLU A 23 -50.10 -1.46 17.14
CA GLU A 23 -49.29 -1.05 18.30
C GLU A 23 -48.72 0.38 18.14
N LYS A 24 -48.42 1.00 19.28
CA LYS A 24 -48.18 2.45 19.39
C LYS A 24 -46.81 2.86 18.84
N THR A 25 -46.79 3.85 17.95
CA THR A 25 -45.57 4.57 17.59
C THR A 25 -45.01 5.31 18.81
N VAL A 26 -43.90 4.81 19.36
CA VAL A 26 -43.13 5.53 20.39
C VAL A 26 -42.22 6.53 19.68
N ASN A 27 -42.59 7.82 19.72
CA ASN A 27 -41.73 8.90 19.24
C ASN A 27 -40.49 9.04 20.13
N ILE A 28 -39.38 8.46 19.70
CA ILE A 28 -38.04 8.78 20.21
C ILE A 28 -37.56 10.04 19.47
N PRO A 29 -37.21 11.15 20.16
CA PRO A 29 -36.65 12.32 19.50
C PRO A 29 -35.29 12.00 18.85
N ILE A 30 -35.10 12.45 17.61
CA ILE A 30 -33.81 12.37 16.89
C ILE A 30 -33.16 13.76 16.88
N PRO A 31 -32.19 14.03 17.77
CA PRO A 31 -31.23 15.13 17.60
C PRO A 31 -30.03 14.69 16.73
N ALA A 32 -29.09 15.62 16.50
CA ALA A 32 -27.76 15.38 15.92
C ALA A 32 -27.66 14.95 14.43
N THR A 33 -28.55 15.42 13.55
CA THR A 33 -28.26 15.53 12.11
C THR A 33 -27.62 16.87 11.77
N GLU A 34 -28.22 17.99 12.21
CA GLU A 34 -27.71 19.34 11.95
C GLU A 34 -26.45 19.65 12.76
N GLU A 35 -26.40 19.29 14.05
CA GLU A 35 -25.21 19.51 14.90
C GLU A 35 -23.96 18.82 14.34
N LYS A 36 -24.10 17.61 13.81
CA LYS A 36 -22.98 16.90 13.15
C LYS A 36 -22.51 17.64 11.91
N LYS A 37 -23.44 18.20 11.13
CA LYS A 37 -23.12 18.96 9.91
C LYS A 37 -22.43 20.29 10.25
N VAL A 38 -22.99 21.08 11.17
CA VAL A 38 -22.35 22.34 11.64
C VAL A 38 -20.97 22.06 12.24
N LEU A 39 -20.80 20.95 12.96
CA LEU A 39 -19.50 20.54 13.51
C LEU A 39 -18.50 20.07 12.44
N THR A 40 -18.94 19.48 11.32
CA THR A 40 -18.04 19.22 10.18
C THR A 40 -17.70 20.48 9.42
N ASP A 41 -18.69 21.34 9.17
CA ASP A 41 -18.53 22.57 8.39
C ASP A 41 -17.54 23.53 9.10
N HIS A 42 -17.71 23.79 10.40
CA HIS A 42 -16.75 24.59 11.19
C HIS A 42 -15.36 23.97 11.31
N LYS A 43 -15.24 22.63 11.38
CA LYS A 43 -13.92 21.96 11.37
C LYS A 43 -13.23 22.09 10.01
N GLN A 44 -14.00 22.16 8.93
CA GLN A 44 -13.48 22.35 7.58
C GLN A 44 -13.05 23.81 7.37
N GLU A 45 -13.84 24.78 7.83
CA GLU A 45 -13.48 26.21 7.85
C GLU A 45 -12.20 26.47 8.66
N GLN A 46 -12.14 26.00 9.91
CA GLN A 46 -10.95 26.10 10.76
C GLN A 46 -9.73 25.38 10.15
N GLY A 47 -9.95 24.26 9.46
CA GLY A 47 -8.91 23.53 8.75
C GLY A 47 -8.34 24.27 7.54
N LEU A 48 -9.17 25.10 6.88
CA LEU A 48 -8.78 25.95 5.77
C LEU A 48 -8.03 27.21 6.25
N GLU A 49 -8.51 27.83 7.33
CA GLU A 49 -7.84 28.95 7.99
C GLU A 49 -6.46 28.55 8.54
N GLU A 50 -6.33 27.36 9.16
CA GLU A 50 -5.04 26.80 9.56
C GLU A 50 -4.10 26.63 8.36
N LEU A 51 -4.59 26.12 7.23
CA LEU A 51 -3.79 25.94 6.02
C LEU A 51 -3.32 27.27 5.44
N GLN A 52 -4.21 28.27 5.34
CA GLN A 52 -3.86 29.60 4.83
C GLN A 52 -2.80 30.28 5.72
N ASN A 53 -2.99 30.27 7.04
CA ASN A 53 -2.01 30.80 7.99
C ASN A 53 -0.63 30.11 7.91
N LEU A 54 -0.56 28.85 7.44
CA LEU A 54 0.71 28.16 7.17
C LEU A 54 1.29 28.51 5.79
N LEU A 55 0.43 28.73 4.79
CA LEU A 55 0.76 29.20 3.44
C LEU A 55 1.07 30.71 3.37
N ASP A 56 0.96 31.44 4.48
CA ASP A 56 1.40 32.84 4.63
C ASP A 56 2.76 32.98 5.34
N LEU A 57 3.28 31.92 5.97
CA LEU A 57 4.61 31.94 6.63
C LEU A 57 5.76 31.92 5.62
N ASP A 58 6.89 32.55 5.96
CA ASP A 58 8.12 32.39 5.20
C ASP A 58 8.70 30.97 5.35
N GLN A 59 9.65 30.62 4.48
CA GLN A 59 10.21 29.27 4.41
C GLN A 59 11.01 28.89 5.67
N GLU A 60 11.70 29.83 6.32
CA GLU A 60 12.53 29.54 7.50
C GLU A 60 11.67 29.40 8.77
N ALA A 61 10.59 30.17 8.89
CA ALA A 61 9.60 30.01 9.94
C ALA A 61 8.91 28.63 9.89
N ILE A 62 8.49 28.16 8.72
CA ILE A 62 7.89 26.82 8.59
C ILE A 62 8.94 25.70 8.75
N MET A 63 10.17 25.85 8.27
CA MET A 63 11.26 24.90 8.55
C MET A 63 11.57 24.82 10.05
N THR A 64 11.66 25.95 10.74
CA THR A 64 11.89 25.99 12.20
C THR A 64 10.77 25.29 12.96
N LYS A 65 9.51 25.50 12.57
CA LYS A 65 8.37 24.75 13.11
C LYS A 65 8.49 23.24 12.85
N CYS A 66 8.93 22.81 11.66
CA CYS A 66 9.16 21.39 11.36
C CYS A 66 10.26 20.77 12.24
N ARG A 67 11.41 21.45 12.39
CA ARG A 67 12.53 20.98 13.25
C ARG A 67 12.05 20.69 14.67
N LEU A 68 11.30 21.62 15.27
CA LEU A 68 10.74 21.50 16.62
C LEU A 68 9.72 20.35 16.80
N LEU A 69 9.10 19.86 15.72
CA LEU A 69 8.23 18.67 15.79
C LEU A 69 9.03 17.37 15.54
N ILE A 70 10.02 17.41 14.66
CA ILE A 70 10.94 16.29 14.40
C ILE A 70 11.74 15.94 15.67
N GLU A 71 12.23 16.95 16.40
CA GLU A 71 12.90 16.77 17.69
C GLU A 71 12.01 16.03 18.70
N LYS A 72 10.74 16.44 18.84
CA LYS A 72 9.76 15.81 19.74
C LYS A 72 9.46 14.35 19.38
N LEU A 73 9.33 14.05 18.08
CA LEU A 73 9.14 12.67 17.60
C LEU A 73 10.39 11.81 17.83
N ASN A 74 11.60 12.37 17.66
CA ASN A 74 12.84 11.62 17.85
C ASN A 74 13.14 11.35 19.33
N THR A 75 12.80 12.26 20.25
CA THR A 75 12.98 12.02 21.71
C THR A 75 12.12 10.88 22.26
N ALA A 76 11.05 10.48 21.56
CA ALA A 76 10.21 9.34 21.94
C ALA A 76 10.77 7.99 21.48
N SER A 77 11.73 7.96 20.54
CA SER A 77 12.09 6.77 19.77
C SER A 77 13.53 6.31 20.03
N VAL A 78 13.79 5.71 21.20
CA VAL A 78 15.07 5.06 21.49
C VAL A 78 15.14 3.69 20.79
N LEU A 79 15.91 3.60 19.71
CA LEU A 79 16.22 2.34 19.04
C LEU A 79 17.19 1.50 19.89
N VAL A 80 16.62 0.61 20.71
CA VAL A 80 17.39 -0.44 21.39
C VAL A 80 17.68 -1.56 20.37
N PHE A 81 18.96 -1.74 20.03
CA PHE A 81 19.38 -2.90 19.24
C PHE A 81 19.13 -4.19 20.05
N PRO A 82 18.32 -5.15 19.55
CA PRO A 82 18.06 -6.38 20.28
C PRO A 82 19.33 -7.19 20.53
N SER A 83 19.51 -7.70 21.75
CA SER A 83 20.51 -8.73 22.03
C SER A 83 20.15 -10.03 21.31
N THR A 84 21.13 -10.91 21.10
CA THR A 84 20.86 -12.28 20.67
C THR A 84 20.13 -13.07 21.77
N CYS A 85 19.32 -14.04 21.37
CA CYS A 85 18.74 -15.04 22.24
C CYS A 85 19.83 -15.94 22.87
N ASP A 86 19.59 -16.43 24.08
CA ASP A 86 20.22 -17.68 24.54
C ASP A 86 19.52 -18.91 23.91
N GLU A 87 20.12 -20.10 24.04
CA GLU A 87 19.61 -21.36 23.45
C GLU A 87 18.17 -21.70 23.92
N LYS A 88 17.83 -21.38 25.17
CA LYS A 88 16.51 -21.63 25.74
C LYS A 88 15.48 -20.65 25.16
N GLN A 89 15.83 -19.36 25.08
CA GLN A 89 15.02 -18.33 24.43
C GLN A 89 14.78 -18.67 22.95
N GLN A 90 15.82 -19.10 22.23
CA GLN A 90 15.73 -19.50 20.82
C GLN A 90 14.82 -20.74 20.64
N LEU A 91 14.91 -21.73 21.54
CA LEU A 91 14.03 -22.89 21.57
C LEU A 91 12.56 -22.47 21.82
N GLU A 92 12.30 -21.61 22.80
CA GLU A 92 10.97 -21.09 23.12
C GLU A 92 10.38 -20.28 21.94
N VAL A 93 11.21 -19.52 21.21
CA VAL A 93 10.83 -18.83 19.97
C VAL A 93 10.45 -19.83 18.88
N TYR A 94 11.32 -20.77 18.49
CA TYR A 94 10.98 -21.72 17.42
C TYR A 94 9.78 -22.63 17.77
N GLN A 95 9.61 -23.02 19.03
CA GLN A 95 8.43 -23.76 19.51
C GLN A 95 7.12 -22.97 19.36
N ARG A 96 7.16 -21.64 19.54
CA ARG A 96 5.99 -20.77 19.41
C ARG A 96 5.69 -20.48 17.95
N LEU A 97 6.71 -20.05 17.18
CA LEU A 97 6.59 -19.74 15.76
C LEU A 97 6.16 -20.94 14.90
N SER A 98 6.59 -22.15 15.26
CA SER A 98 6.15 -23.38 14.59
C SER A 98 4.63 -23.61 14.67
N ARG A 99 3.93 -23.07 15.68
CA ARG A 99 2.48 -23.24 15.84
C ARG A 99 1.69 -22.45 14.79
N TYR A 100 2.14 -21.23 14.47
CA TYR A 100 1.53 -20.43 13.41
C TYR A 100 1.68 -21.11 12.04
N TYR A 101 2.82 -21.75 11.75
CA TYR A 101 2.97 -22.58 10.53
C TYR A 101 2.03 -23.80 10.52
N ILE A 102 1.75 -24.44 11.67
CA ILE A 102 0.73 -25.53 11.73
C ILE A 102 -0.65 -24.99 11.39
N GLN A 103 -1.02 -23.86 12.00
CA GLN A 103 -2.34 -23.26 11.86
C GLN A 103 -2.59 -22.73 10.46
N ALA A 104 -1.61 -22.06 9.84
CA ALA A 104 -1.72 -21.46 8.53
C ALA A 104 -1.71 -22.45 7.36
N LEU A 105 -1.16 -23.66 7.56
CA LEU A 105 -0.95 -24.67 6.51
C LEU A 105 -1.68 -26.01 6.79
N GLU A 106 -2.54 -26.05 7.81
CA GLU A 106 -3.36 -27.22 8.23
C GLU A 106 -2.59 -28.53 8.45
N LEU A 107 -1.33 -28.45 8.90
CA LEU A 107 -0.37 -29.55 8.90
C LEU A 107 -0.56 -30.58 10.04
N SER A 108 -1.56 -31.46 9.89
CA SER A 108 -1.86 -32.56 10.84
C SER A 108 -0.64 -33.43 11.18
N SER A 109 0.02 -34.00 10.18
CA SER A 109 1.20 -34.90 10.32
C SER A 109 2.47 -34.25 10.89
N PHE A 110 2.40 -32.96 11.20
CA PHE A 110 3.47 -32.22 11.86
C PHE A 110 3.14 -31.91 13.33
N ARG A 111 1.85 -31.78 13.69
CA ARG A 111 1.40 -31.72 15.10
C ARG A 111 1.90 -32.95 15.86
N GLU A 112 1.74 -34.13 15.27
CA GLU A 112 2.20 -35.42 15.82
C GLU A 112 3.71 -35.40 16.13
N LYS A 113 4.54 -34.96 15.16
CA LYS A 113 6.00 -34.85 15.33
C LYS A 113 6.41 -33.81 16.39
N LEU A 114 5.66 -32.71 16.48
CA LEU A 114 5.87 -31.66 17.49
C LEU A 114 5.65 -32.21 18.90
N GLU A 115 4.58 -32.98 19.08
CA GLU A 115 4.25 -33.63 20.34
C GLU A 115 5.24 -34.77 20.67
N ASP A 116 5.67 -35.58 19.70
CA ASP A 116 6.64 -36.65 19.93
C ASP A 116 8.01 -36.11 20.35
N ALA A 117 8.47 -35.00 19.75
CA ALA A 117 9.67 -34.31 20.19
C ALA A 117 9.57 -33.82 21.65
N GLN A 118 8.38 -33.36 22.07
CA GLN A 118 8.10 -32.95 23.46
C GLN A 118 8.01 -34.15 24.41
N ARG A 119 7.36 -35.25 24.00
CA ARG A 119 7.23 -36.50 24.76
C ARG A 119 8.60 -37.13 25.04
N ASN A 120 9.48 -37.18 24.04
CA ASN A 120 10.72 -37.97 24.08
C ASN A 120 11.91 -37.27 24.75
N LYS A 121 11.85 -35.95 25.03
CA LYS A 121 12.93 -35.16 25.66
C LYS A 121 14.34 -35.39 25.06
N GLN A 122 14.42 -35.62 23.75
CA GLN A 122 15.67 -35.97 23.08
C GLN A 122 16.66 -34.80 23.05
N LEU A 123 17.96 -35.15 22.96
CA LEU A 123 19.06 -34.19 22.79
C LEU A 123 18.79 -33.28 21.57
N ASP A 124 19.19 -32.02 21.70
CA ASP A 124 19.04 -30.94 20.73
C ASP A 124 17.65 -30.86 20.09
N ALA A 125 16.63 -30.82 20.95
CA ALA A 125 15.32 -30.29 20.57
C ALA A 125 15.44 -28.98 19.77
N LEU A 126 16.39 -28.09 20.12
CA LEU A 126 16.68 -26.87 19.36
C LEU A 126 17.04 -27.15 17.90
N TYR A 127 17.95 -28.11 17.63
CA TYR A 127 18.31 -28.52 16.26
C TYR A 127 17.11 -29.12 15.51
N VAL A 128 16.27 -29.91 16.18
CA VAL A 128 15.04 -30.47 15.59
C VAL A 128 14.06 -29.36 15.21
N TYR A 129 13.78 -28.43 16.12
CA TYR A 129 12.88 -27.30 15.88
C TYR A 129 13.44 -26.32 14.83
N GLU A 130 14.76 -26.06 14.81
CA GLU A 130 15.40 -25.17 13.85
C GLU A 130 15.37 -25.76 12.43
N ASN A 131 15.74 -27.04 12.24
CA ASN A 131 15.67 -27.68 10.92
C ASN A 131 14.24 -27.71 10.38
N ILE A 132 13.27 -28.00 11.25
CA ILE A 132 11.83 -27.90 10.97
C ILE A 132 11.45 -26.49 10.52
N PHE A 133 11.85 -25.47 11.28
CA PHE A 133 11.54 -24.07 11.03
C PHE A 133 12.14 -23.59 9.70
N LEU A 134 13.42 -23.88 9.46
CA LEU A 134 14.14 -23.54 8.23
C LEU A 134 13.59 -24.29 6.98
N GLN A 135 12.97 -25.45 7.15
CA GLN A 135 12.21 -26.11 6.08
C GLN A 135 10.88 -25.38 5.80
N ARG A 136 10.12 -24.98 6.83
CA ARG A 136 8.84 -24.26 6.64
C ARG A 136 9.04 -22.85 6.06
N VAL A 137 10.10 -22.15 6.45
CA VAL A 137 10.50 -20.88 5.83
C VAL A 137 10.59 -21.01 4.30
N LYS A 138 11.09 -22.13 3.78
CA LYS A 138 11.25 -22.37 2.32
C LYS A 138 9.96 -22.75 1.59
N GLN A 139 8.83 -22.91 2.28
CA GLN A 139 7.60 -23.48 1.71
C GLN A 139 6.47 -22.46 1.50
N ASP A 140 6.37 -21.42 2.33
CA ASP A 140 5.32 -20.41 2.15
C ASP A 140 5.75 -19.34 1.11
N PRO A 141 4.90 -19.07 0.09
CA PRO A 141 5.21 -18.16 -1.00
C PRO A 141 4.92 -16.68 -0.70
N GLU A 142 4.26 -16.35 0.41
CA GLU A 142 3.76 -15.00 0.71
C GLU A 142 4.39 -14.39 1.98
N TRP A 143 4.72 -15.19 3.00
CA TRP A 143 5.29 -14.72 4.27
C TRP A 143 6.25 -15.74 4.90
N TYR A 144 7.03 -15.29 5.88
CA TYR A 144 7.86 -16.16 6.73
C TYR A 144 8.26 -15.44 8.01
N PHE A 145 8.60 -16.20 9.05
CA PHE A 145 9.38 -15.65 10.16
C PHE A 145 10.86 -15.63 9.78
N HIS A 146 11.51 -14.47 9.87
CA HIS A 146 12.87 -14.31 9.35
C HIS A 146 13.92 -14.96 10.27
N PRO A 147 14.76 -15.92 9.78
CA PRO A 147 15.67 -16.70 10.64
C PRO A 147 16.56 -15.87 11.56
N GLU A 148 17.24 -14.86 11.02
CA GLU A 148 18.12 -14.00 11.84
C GLU A 148 17.36 -13.12 12.84
N GLN A 149 16.11 -12.75 12.56
CA GLN A 149 15.27 -11.99 13.50
C GLN A 149 14.70 -12.89 14.61
N CYS A 150 14.58 -14.19 14.36
CA CYS A 150 14.21 -15.17 15.38
C CYS A 150 15.34 -15.40 16.41
N LYS A 151 16.59 -15.06 16.07
CA LYS A 151 17.74 -15.06 16.98
C LYS A 151 17.84 -13.78 17.82
N LEU A 152 16.96 -12.79 17.64
CA LEU A 152 16.95 -11.54 18.39
C LEU A 152 15.95 -11.62 19.55
N ALA A 153 16.43 -11.46 20.78
CA ALA A 153 15.63 -11.61 22.00
C ALA A 153 14.62 -10.47 22.21
N GLY A 154 15.03 -9.23 21.92
CA GLY A 154 14.24 -8.01 22.11
C GLY A 154 13.11 -7.78 21.08
N LEU A 155 12.73 -8.79 20.30
CA LEU A 155 11.60 -8.72 19.37
C LEU A 155 10.39 -9.51 19.86
N ASP A 156 9.19 -9.09 19.47
CA ASP A 156 7.96 -9.89 19.51
C ASP A 156 7.81 -10.74 18.22
N ASP A 157 6.80 -11.61 18.17
CA ASP A 157 6.60 -12.51 17.02
C ASP A 157 6.05 -11.82 15.77
N TYR A 158 5.35 -10.69 15.93
CA TYR A 158 4.92 -9.83 14.82
C TYR A 158 6.11 -9.07 14.23
N GLN A 159 7.06 -8.62 15.04
CA GLN A 159 8.32 -8.02 14.58
C GLN A 159 9.19 -9.01 13.79
N ARG A 160 9.10 -10.32 14.08
CA ARG A 160 9.76 -11.41 13.33
C ARG A 160 9.05 -11.80 12.04
N LEU A 161 7.78 -11.42 11.85
CA LEU A 161 7.00 -11.72 10.64
C LEU A 161 7.43 -10.78 9.50
N VAL A 162 7.85 -11.39 8.38
CA VAL A 162 8.33 -10.70 7.19
C VAL A 162 7.59 -11.22 5.95
N LEU A 163 7.20 -10.31 5.05
CA LEU A 163 6.62 -10.69 3.77
C LEU A 163 7.70 -11.25 2.84
N ARG A 164 7.34 -12.18 1.97
CA ARG A 164 8.23 -12.65 0.89
C ARG A 164 8.64 -11.47 -0.01
N ASP A 165 9.82 -11.61 -0.61
CA ASP A 165 10.31 -10.65 -1.59
C ASP A 165 9.38 -10.65 -2.81
N ASP A 166 8.88 -9.47 -3.15
CA ASP A 166 8.06 -9.20 -4.31
C ASP A 166 8.70 -7.99 -5.02
N PRO A 167 9.23 -8.15 -6.26
CA PRO A 167 9.88 -7.08 -7.01
C PRO A 167 9.05 -5.81 -7.26
N MET A 168 7.75 -5.82 -6.90
CA MET A 168 6.92 -4.62 -6.88
C MET A 168 7.14 -3.73 -5.65
N TYR A 169 7.71 -4.22 -4.53
CA TYR A 169 8.04 -3.36 -3.39
C TYR A 169 9.17 -2.37 -3.72
N GLY A 170 9.03 -1.13 -3.23
CA GLY A 170 10.00 -0.05 -3.41
C GLY A 170 11.37 -0.42 -2.84
N ASP A 171 11.38 -0.66 -1.53
CA ASP A 171 12.56 -0.82 -0.69
C ASP A 171 12.35 -1.99 0.32
N TRP A 172 12.02 -3.20 -0.19
CA TRP A 172 11.66 -4.39 0.63
C TRP A 172 12.70 -4.71 1.73
N ASP A 173 13.98 -4.52 1.43
CA ASP A 173 15.07 -4.71 2.38
C ASP A 173 15.05 -3.71 3.55
N GLU A 174 14.62 -2.45 3.35
CA GLU A 174 14.38 -1.54 4.47
C GLU A 174 13.08 -1.90 5.20
N TYR A 175 12.02 -2.27 4.47
CA TYR A 175 10.70 -2.58 5.02
C TYR A 175 10.76 -3.73 6.04
N ARG A 176 11.52 -4.79 5.76
CA ARG A 176 11.72 -5.92 6.69
C ARG A 176 12.64 -5.60 7.89
N LEU A 177 13.36 -4.47 7.87
CA LEU A 177 14.27 -4.01 8.92
C LEU A 177 13.71 -2.84 9.76
N THR A 178 12.44 -2.47 9.54
CA THR A 178 11.72 -1.47 10.35
C THR A 178 11.44 -1.88 11.79
N TYR A 179 11.32 -3.19 12.05
CA TYR A 179 10.98 -3.78 13.35
C TYR A 179 9.77 -3.15 14.06
N HIS A 180 8.77 -2.70 13.30
CA HIS A 180 7.52 -2.20 13.87
C HIS A 180 6.78 -3.28 14.68
N THR A 181 6.33 -2.90 15.88
CA THR A 181 5.37 -3.66 16.69
C THR A 181 4.00 -3.67 16.00
N TYR A 182 3.12 -4.58 16.42
CA TYR A 182 1.73 -4.62 15.93
C TYR A 182 1.00 -3.28 16.13
N GLN A 183 1.16 -2.64 17.29
CA GLN A 183 0.55 -1.34 17.58
C GLN A 183 1.15 -0.22 16.70
N GLY A 184 2.48 -0.18 16.53
CA GLY A 184 3.14 0.81 15.70
C GLY A 184 2.72 0.73 14.22
N ASP A 185 2.52 -0.48 13.70
CA ASP A 185 1.99 -0.70 12.35
C ASP A 185 0.50 -0.34 12.22
N LEU A 186 -0.34 -0.62 13.22
CA LEU A 186 -1.73 -0.15 13.26
C LEU A 186 -1.85 1.37 13.29
N GLU A 187 -1.02 2.04 14.10
CA GLU A 187 -0.97 3.50 14.16
C GLU A 187 -0.40 4.08 12.87
N TYR A 188 0.58 3.43 12.26
CA TYR A 188 1.14 3.83 10.97
C TYR A 188 0.10 3.84 9.83
N VAL A 189 -0.77 2.83 9.75
CA VAL A 189 -1.86 2.81 8.75
C VAL A 189 -2.80 4.00 8.94
N LYS A 190 -3.24 4.26 10.17
CA LYS A 190 -4.11 5.40 10.51
C LYS A 190 -3.45 6.74 10.19
N PHE A 191 -2.17 6.90 10.55
CA PHE A 191 -1.36 8.07 10.20
C PHE A 191 -1.31 8.29 8.68
N ARG A 192 -1.03 7.24 7.89
CA ARG A 192 -0.98 7.35 6.42
C ARG A 192 -2.34 7.70 5.80
N GLU A 193 -3.44 7.25 6.41
CA GLU A 193 -4.81 7.60 6.01
C GLU A 193 -5.17 9.04 6.38
N GLU A 194 -4.86 9.48 7.61
CA GLU A 194 -5.09 10.87 8.07
C GLU A 194 -4.31 11.90 7.26
N ILE A 195 -3.02 11.66 6.96
CA ILE A 195 -2.28 12.59 6.08
C ILE A 195 -2.89 12.60 4.68
N SER A 196 -3.27 11.44 4.11
CA SER A 196 -3.86 11.39 2.77
C SER A 196 -5.20 12.13 2.66
N ALA A 197 -5.88 12.38 3.78
CA ALA A 197 -7.04 13.27 3.84
C ALA A 197 -6.64 14.74 4.09
N LYS A 198 -5.81 15.02 5.11
CA LYS A 198 -5.49 16.40 5.54
C LYS A 198 -4.57 17.16 4.59
N ILE A 199 -3.58 16.48 3.97
CA ILE A 199 -2.66 17.11 3.01
C ILE A 199 -3.10 16.97 1.55
N LYS A 200 -4.33 16.51 1.29
CA LYS A 200 -4.87 16.28 -0.06
C LYS A 200 -4.79 17.51 -0.99
N TRP A 201 -4.76 18.71 -0.44
CA TRP A 201 -4.54 19.95 -1.21
C TRP A 201 -3.21 19.95 -1.99
N ILE A 202 -2.20 19.17 -1.58
CA ILE A 202 -0.94 19.02 -2.30
C ILE A 202 -1.01 18.00 -3.46
N GLU A 203 -2.19 17.44 -3.77
CA GLU A 203 -2.42 16.71 -5.01
C GLU A 203 -2.45 17.63 -6.25
N ASP A 204 -2.54 18.95 -6.09
CA ASP A 204 -2.54 19.88 -7.21
C ASP A 204 -1.20 19.92 -7.99
N GLU A 205 -1.27 20.04 -9.31
CA GLU A 205 -0.09 20.00 -10.20
C GLU A 205 0.84 21.21 -10.01
N ALA A 206 0.28 22.41 -9.79
CA ALA A 206 1.08 23.59 -9.47
C ALA A 206 1.65 23.50 -8.03
N ALA A 207 0.92 22.88 -7.10
CA ALA A 207 1.42 22.63 -5.75
C ALA A 207 2.62 21.66 -5.72
N LEU A 208 2.61 20.61 -6.55
CA LEU A 208 3.66 19.58 -6.63
C LEU A 208 4.92 20.01 -7.41
N PHE A 209 4.78 20.89 -8.40
CA PHE A 209 5.83 21.18 -9.40
C PHE A 209 6.14 22.66 -9.66
N GLY A 210 5.27 23.60 -9.28
CA GLY A 210 5.50 25.05 -9.48
C GLY A 210 6.50 25.66 -8.49
N ASP A 211 6.79 26.96 -8.63
CA ASP A 211 7.86 27.64 -7.88
C ASP A 211 7.73 27.54 -6.34
N GLN A 212 6.49 27.49 -5.84
CA GLN A 212 6.20 27.35 -4.40
C GLN A 212 6.35 25.92 -3.86
N ARG A 213 6.68 24.94 -4.71
CA ARG A 213 6.83 23.51 -4.38
C ARG A 213 7.52 23.25 -3.04
N MET A 214 8.69 23.85 -2.78
CA MET A 214 9.46 23.57 -1.56
C MET A 214 8.73 24.04 -0.30
N ARG A 215 8.06 25.20 -0.38
CA ARG A 215 7.23 25.76 0.70
C ARG A 215 5.97 24.92 0.92
N ASN A 216 5.36 24.41 -0.16
CA ASN A 216 4.22 23.49 -0.11
C ASN A 216 4.60 22.15 0.56
N GLU A 217 5.72 21.54 0.15
CA GLU A 217 6.25 20.32 0.76
C GLU A 217 6.53 20.52 2.27
N LEU A 218 7.00 21.70 2.69
CA LEU A 218 7.22 22.03 4.10
C LEU A 218 5.92 22.22 4.90
N VAL A 219 4.87 22.82 4.31
CA VAL A 219 3.55 22.95 4.97
C VAL A 219 2.87 21.59 5.10
N ALA A 220 2.90 20.75 4.06
CA ALA A 220 2.38 19.38 4.10
C ALA A 220 3.18 18.50 5.07
N LEU A 221 4.51 18.68 5.16
CA LEU A 221 5.34 18.03 6.16
C LEU A 221 4.95 18.47 7.58
N PHE A 222 4.77 19.78 7.82
CA PHE A 222 4.33 20.29 9.13
C PHE A 222 2.98 19.71 9.56
N GLN A 223 2.00 19.67 8.65
CA GLN A 223 0.70 19.04 8.90
C GLN A 223 0.85 17.54 9.20
N SER A 224 1.71 16.83 8.47
CA SER A 224 2.00 15.41 8.71
C SER A 224 2.67 15.17 10.07
N LEU A 225 3.64 16.01 10.46
CA LEU A 225 4.32 15.96 11.76
C LEU A 225 3.35 16.26 12.92
N LYS A 226 2.40 17.19 12.74
CA LYS A 226 1.32 17.43 13.71
C LYS A 226 0.40 16.22 13.88
N ILE A 227 0.04 15.54 12.80
CA ILE A 227 -0.78 14.32 12.85
C ILE A 227 -0.01 13.19 13.55
N ALA A 228 1.26 12.99 13.19
CA ALA A 228 2.11 11.95 13.77
C ALA A 228 2.25 12.05 15.30
N LEU A 229 2.29 13.25 15.86
CA LEU A 229 2.37 13.49 17.31
C LEU A 229 1.09 13.10 18.10
N GLN A 230 0.01 12.68 17.44
CA GLN A 230 -1.15 12.08 18.09
C GLN A 230 -0.95 10.58 18.37
N PHE A 231 -0.03 9.95 17.66
CA PHE A 231 0.33 8.54 17.76
C PHE A 231 1.56 8.35 18.65
N ARG A 232 1.69 7.18 19.29
CA ARG A 232 2.74 6.90 20.28
C ARG A 232 3.75 5.87 19.81
N ASP A 233 3.29 4.91 19.01
CA ASP A 233 4.08 3.73 18.64
C ASP A 233 4.69 3.82 17.23
N ILE A 234 4.53 4.96 16.54
CA ILE A 234 5.15 5.22 15.23
C ILE A 234 6.54 5.86 15.42
N PRO A 235 7.64 5.23 14.93
CA PRO A 235 8.96 5.84 14.97
C PRO A 235 9.05 7.09 14.09
N GLY A 236 9.74 8.14 14.54
CA GLY A 236 9.92 9.40 13.79
C GLY A 236 10.55 9.21 12.40
N ARG A 237 11.43 8.22 12.23
CA ARG A 237 11.95 7.81 10.91
C ARG A 237 10.82 7.37 9.96
N SER A 238 9.89 6.57 10.45
CA SER A 238 8.79 6.00 9.66
C SER A 238 7.76 7.06 9.27
N VAL A 239 7.54 8.08 10.11
CA VAL A 239 6.79 9.30 9.76
C VAL A 239 7.44 10.01 8.56
N MET A 240 8.75 10.26 8.62
CA MET A 240 9.50 10.93 7.55
C MET A 240 9.52 10.13 6.25
N SER A 241 9.79 8.83 6.31
CA SER A 241 9.74 7.95 5.13
C SER A 241 8.33 7.88 4.55
N GLY A 242 7.30 7.73 5.38
CA GLY A 242 5.90 7.67 4.92
C GLY A 242 5.41 8.95 4.24
N PHE A 243 5.83 10.12 4.74
CA PHE A 243 5.59 11.40 4.06
C PHE A 243 6.32 11.47 2.70
N ARG A 244 7.61 11.12 2.66
CA ARG A 244 8.41 11.12 1.42
C ARG A 244 7.85 10.16 0.38
N GLU A 245 7.45 8.95 0.78
CA GLU A 245 6.74 7.98 -0.05
C GLU A 245 5.43 8.57 -0.59
N HIS A 246 4.62 9.24 0.24
CA HIS A 246 3.36 9.84 -0.18
C HIS A 246 3.58 10.92 -1.25
N ILE A 247 4.49 11.87 -1.05
CA ILE A 247 4.79 12.92 -2.04
C ILE A 247 5.39 12.34 -3.33
N ASN A 248 6.30 11.36 -3.24
CA ASN A 248 6.81 10.64 -4.42
C ASN A 248 5.69 9.91 -5.17
N ASN A 249 4.78 9.27 -4.44
CA ASN A 249 3.62 8.57 -4.97
C ASN A 249 2.66 9.51 -5.73
N LEU A 250 2.43 10.73 -5.24
CA LEU A 250 1.65 11.74 -5.98
C LEU A 250 2.39 12.18 -7.24
N ARG A 251 3.69 12.49 -7.13
CA ARG A 251 4.51 12.93 -8.28
C ARG A 251 4.54 11.93 -9.42
N PHE A 252 4.59 10.63 -9.12
CA PHE A 252 4.51 9.56 -10.11
C PHE A 252 3.15 9.53 -10.82
N ASP A 253 2.06 9.68 -10.06
CA ASP A 253 0.71 9.68 -10.63
C ASP A 253 0.43 10.89 -11.54
N PHE A 254 1.04 12.04 -11.27
CA PHE A 254 0.97 13.20 -12.17
C PHE A 254 1.99 13.13 -13.29
N LYS A 255 3.28 13.31 -12.99
CA LYS A 255 4.30 13.59 -14.00
C LYS A 255 4.59 12.40 -14.90
N ASP A 256 4.62 11.17 -14.36
CA ASP A 256 4.88 10.00 -15.19
C ASP A 256 3.65 9.56 -15.98
N ARG A 257 2.46 9.53 -15.36
CA ARG A 257 1.27 9.05 -16.08
C ARG A 257 0.73 10.04 -17.12
N LYS A 258 0.71 11.36 -16.84
CA LYS A 258 0.21 12.37 -17.79
C LYS A 258 0.99 12.37 -19.10
N ASP A 259 2.31 12.43 -19.01
CA ASP A 259 3.22 12.39 -20.17
C ASP A 259 3.14 11.06 -20.94
N LEU A 260 3.04 9.92 -20.22
CA LEU A 260 2.98 8.61 -20.85
C LEU A 260 1.62 8.38 -21.53
N VAL A 261 0.51 8.83 -20.94
CA VAL A 261 -0.82 8.80 -21.59
C VAL A 261 -0.81 9.62 -22.87
N GLY A 262 -0.23 10.83 -22.85
CA GLY A 262 -0.02 11.63 -24.05
C GLY A 262 0.81 10.89 -25.10
N LEU A 263 1.95 10.31 -24.71
CA LEU A 263 2.84 9.56 -25.62
C LEU A 263 2.13 8.36 -26.30
N TYR A 264 1.44 7.51 -25.53
CA TYR A 264 0.74 6.35 -26.09
C TYR A 264 -0.52 6.73 -26.89
N LEU A 265 -1.21 7.82 -26.53
CA LEU A 265 -2.30 8.38 -27.32
C LEU A 265 -1.80 8.90 -28.68
N GLU A 266 -0.74 9.70 -28.70
CA GLU A 266 -0.19 10.26 -29.93
C GLU A 266 0.48 9.19 -30.83
N LEU A 267 0.98 8.09 -30.24
CA LEU A 267 1.35 6.87 -30.98
C LEU A 267 0.11 6.17 -31.56
N TRP A 268 -0.96 5.95 -30.78
CA TRP A 268 -2.19 5.32 -31.26
C TRP A 268 -2.86 6.09 -32.40
N LYS A 269 -2.92 7.43 -32.32
CA LYS A 269 -3.39 8.27 -33.43
C LYS A 269 -2.58 8.03 -34.72
N ARG A 270 -1.25 8.05 -34.62
CA ARG A 270 -0.37 7.86 -35.78
C ARG A 270 -0.46 6.43 -36.35
N VAL A 271 -0.45 5.41 -35.49
CA VAL A 271 -0.37 4.00 -35.89
C VAL A 271 -1.74 3.41 -36.21
N ALA A 272 -2.70 3.46 -35.27
CA ALA A 272 -4.01 2.85 -35.45
C ALA A 272 -4.90 3.65 -36.42
N LYS A 273 -5.00 4.97 -36.25
CA LYS A 273 -5.89 5.82 -37.08
C LYS A 273 -5.25 6.22 -38.40
N ASN A 274 -4.05 6.79 -38.37
CA ASN A 274 -3.38 7.33 -39.55
C ASN A 274 -2.52 6.30 -40.32
N LYS A 275 -2.47 5.04 -39.86
CA LYS A 275 -1.75 3.91 -40.50
C LYS A 275 -0.25 4.13 -40.72
N VAL A 276 0.38 4.98 -39.93
CA VAL A 276 1.83 5.22 -39.94
C VAL A 276 2.54 4.04 -39.28
N ASN A 277 3.64 3.54 -39.87
CA ASN A 277 4.47 2.54 -39.21
C ASN A 277 4.99 3.07 -37.85
N PHE A 278 4.94 2.23 -36.81
CA PHE A 278 5.33 2.60 -35.44
C PHE A 278 6.72 3.25 -35.36
N GLY A 279 7.71 2.68 -36.06
CA GLY A 279 9.07 3.22 -36.09
C GLY A 279 9.16 4.63 -36.67
N GLU A 280 8.31 5.01 -37.65
CA GLU A 280 8.24 6.40 -38.12
C GLU A 280 7.37 7.29 -37.23
N ALA A 281 6.26 6.78 -36.66
CA ALA A 281 5.47 7.52 -35.67
C ALA A 281 6.32 7.94 -34.47
N LEU A 282 7.22 7.07 -34.00
CA LEU A 282 8.16 7.36 -32.92
C LEU A 282 9.26 8.37 -33.35
N ARG A 283 9.70 8.35 -34.62
CA ARG A 283 10.62 9.36 -35.18
C ARG A 283 9.95 10.73 -35.34
N GLN A 284 8.68 10.78 -35.73
CA GLN A 284 7.88 12.01 -35.80
C GLN A 284 7.82 12.66 -34.42
N LEU A 285 7.38 11.93 -33.39
CA LEU A 285 7.32 12.44 -32.01
C LEU A 285 8.67 12.91 -31.46
N TYR A 286 9.79 12.30 -31.85
CA TYR A 286 11.13 12.76 -31.48
C TYR A 286 11.57 14.05 -32.19
N LYS A 287 11.16 14.24 -33.45
CA LYS A 287 11.42 15.47 -34.24
C LYS A 287 10.55 16.63 -33.76
N GLU A 288 9.28 16.35 -33.45
CA GLU A 288 8.26 17.31 -33.01
C GLU A 288 8.43 17.74 -31.54
N ASP A 289 9.17 16.95 -30.74
CA ASP A 289 9.47 17.16 -29.31
C ASP A 289 8.24 17.43 -28.41
N ILE A 290 7.09 16.85 -28.76
CA ILE A 290 5.81 17.02 -28.04
C ILE A 290 5.91 16.58 -26.57
N PHE A 291 6.84 15.67 -26.25
CA PHE A 291 7.06 15.15 -24.90
C PHE A 291 8.54 15.29 -24.46
N PRO A 292 9.03 16.52 -24.14
CA PRO A 292 10.45 16.74 -23.81
C PRO A 292 10.93 15.90 -22.61
N SER A 293 10.05 15.68 -21.63
CA SER A 293 10.28 14.80 -20.48
C SER A 293 10.47 13.33 -20.85
N ARG A 294 9.93 12.88 -21.99
CA ARG A 294 10.05 11.53 -22.52
C ARG A 294 11.08 11.43 -23.66
N ARG A 295 11.69 12.55 -24.08
CA ARG A 295 12.68 12.62 -25.17
C ARG A 295 13.81 11.60 -25.03
N ALA A 296 14.29 11.35 -23.80
CA ALA A 296 15.32 10.35 -23.50
C ALA A 296 14.82 8.90 -23.71
N LEU A 297 13.59 8.59 -23.27
CA LEU A 297 12.94 7.28 -23.48
C LEU A 297 12.67 7.02 -24.97
N ILE A 298 12.16 8.04 -25.68
CA ILE A 298 11.91 7.99 -27.12
C ILE A 298 13.22 7.79 -27.88
N LYS A 299 14.28 8.55 -27.54
CA LYS A 299 15.62 8.35 -28.13
C LYS A 299 16.16 6.94 -27.88
N PHE A 300 16.10 6.45 -26.65
CA PHE A 300 16.57 5.11 -26.32
C PHE A 300 15.84 4.02 -27.12
N ALA A 301 14.52 4.18 -27.30
CA ALA A 301 13.71 3.28 -28.12
C ALA A 301 14.04 3.37 -29.62
N LEU A 302 14.38 4.55 -30.15
CA LEU A 302 14.85 4.73 -31.53
C LEU A 302 16.25 4.13 -31.75
N ASP A 303 17.17 4.33 -30.80
CA ASP A 303 18.55 3.82 -30.86
C ASP A 303 18.59 2.29 -30.72
N SER A 304 17.70 1.70 -29.92
CA SER A 304 17.65 0.25 -29.61
C SER A 304 16.84 -0.60 -30.63
N CYS A 305 16.69 -0.08 -31.86
CA CYS A 305 15.70 -0.50 -32.85
C CYS A 305 14.23 -0.30 -32.37
N PRO A 306 13.41 0.54 -33.06
CA PRO A 306 12.06 0.90 -32.60
C PRO A 306 11.15 -0.30 -32.34
N ASP A 307 11.16 -1.27 -33.25
CA ASP A 307 10.21 -2.39 -33.26
C ASP A 307 10.54 -3.48 -32.22
N THR A 308 11.72 -3.43 -31.60
CA THR A 308 12.11 -4.27 -30.44
C THR A 308 12.16 -3.50 -29.13
N SER A 309 11.77 -2.21 -29.13
CA SER A 309 11.84 -1.36 -27.95
C SER A 309 10.77 -1.68 -26.89
N LEU A 310 11.05 -1.35 -25.63
CA LEU A 310 10.07 -1.44 -24.54
C LEU A 310 8.81 -0.59 -24.80
N VAL A 311 8.93 0.50 -25.57
CA VAL A 311 7.79 1.34 -25.97
C VAL A 311 6.89 0.60 -26.97
N LYS A 312 7.48 -0.13 -27.94
CA LYS A 312 6.74 -1.00 -28.86
C LYS A 312 6.06 -2.15 -28.13
N TYR A 313 6.80 -2.87 -27.27
CA TYR A 313 6.25 -3.97 -26.48
C TYR A 313 5.02 -3.54 -25.66
N ASN A 314 5.10 -2.37 -24.99
CA ASN A 314 3.98 -1.82 -24.23
C ASN A 314 2.81 -1.39 -25.13
N TYR A 315 3.09 -0.78 -26.30
CA TYR A 315 2.06 -0.42 -27.26
C TYR A 315 1.30 -1.66 -27.76
N ASP A 316 2.02 -2.70 -28.20
CA ASP A 316 1.44 -3.95 -28.70
C ASP A 316 0.63 -4.69 -27.63
N THR A 317 1.12 -4.71 -26.39
CA THR A 317 0.50 -5.46 -25.29
C THR A 317 -0.77 -4.78 -24.74
N TYR A 318 -0.88 -3.45 -24.82
CA TYR A 318 -1.92 -2.70 -24.09
C TYR A 318 -2.66 -1.61 -24.89
N VAL A 319 -2.23 -1.25 -26.11
CA VAL A 319 -2.76 -0.09 -26.86
C VAL A 319 -3.20 -0.45 -28.28
N ASP A 320 -2.50 -1.36 -28.96
CA ASP A 320 -2.80 -1.75 -30.35
C ASP A 320 -4.22 -2.33 -30.52
N GLY A 321 -4.76 -2.99 -29.49
CA GLY A 321 -6.12 -3.50 -29.45
C GLY A 321 -7.24 -2.47 -29.20
N ILE A 322 -6.95 -1.16 -29.18
CA ILE A 322 -7.94 -0.09 -29.01
C ILE A 322 -8.46 0.34 -30.39
N ASP A 323 -9.75 0.14 -30.66
CA ASP A 323 -10.38 0.37 -31.98
C ASP A 323 -10.10 1.79 -32.51
N GLU A 324 -9.42 1.85 -33.66
CA GLU A 324 -9.09 3.05 -34.43
C GLU A 324 -10.27 3.98 -34.71
N LYS A 325 -11.50 3.44 -34.72
CA LYS A 325 -12.73 4.21 -34.99
C LYS A 325 -13.20 5.03 -33.80
N LEU A 326 -12.75 4.72 -32.58
CA LEU A 326 -13.12 5.48 -31.39
C LEU A 326 -12.71 6.96 -31.53
N PRO A 327 -13.53 7.91 -31.07
CA PRO A 327 -13.10 9.29 -30.93
C PRO A 327 -12.03 9.40 -29.81
N GLU A 328 -11.26 10.49 -29.81
CA GLU A 328 -10.05 10.59 -28.97
C GLU A 328 -10.36 10.64 -27.47
N ASP A 329 -11.52 11.19 -27.11
CA ASP A 329 -12.07 11.29 -25.75
C ASP A 329 -12.56 9.94 -25.20
N GLU A 330 -13.05 9.03 -26.05
CA GLU A 330 -13.36 7.64 -25.67
C GLU A 330 -12.09 6.77 -25.58
N ALA A 331 -11.10 7.00 -26.44
CA ALA A 331 -9.83 6.26 -26.41
C ALA A 331 -8.91 6.68 -25.25
N HIS A 332 -8.90 7.97 -24.89
CA HIS A 332 -8.07 8.52 -23.81
C HIS A 332 -8.19 7.77 -22.45
N PRO A 333 -9.38 7.46 -21.89
CA PRO A 333 -9.49 6.68 -20.66
C PRO A 333 -9.01 5.23 -20.82
N LEU A 334 -9.19 4.61 -21.99
CA LEU A 334 -8.65 3.26 -22.25
C LEU A 334 -7.11 3.27 -22.24
N ILE A 335 -6.50 4.30 -22.84
CA ILE A 335 -5.05 4.52 -22.82
C ILE A 335 -4.55 4.88 -21.41
N MET A 336 -5.35 5.59 -20.61
CA MET A 336 -5.04 5.84 -19.19
C MET A 336 -4.99 4.54 -18.39
N GLU A 337 -5.94 3.62 -18.60
CA GLU A 337 -5.89 2.28 -17.98
C GLU A 337 -4.77 1.40 -18.55
N ALA A 338 -4.41 1.54 -19.83
CA ALA A 338 -3.26 0.89 -20.43
C ALA A 338 -1.95 1.33 -19.74
N VAL A 339 -1.72 2.65 -19.60
CA VAL A 339 -0.54 3.21 -18.93
C VAL A 339 -0.47 2.83 -17.44
N LYS A 340 -1.61 2.76 -16.73
CA LYS A 340 -1.67 2.23 -15.35
C LYS A 340 -1.22 0.76 -15.25
N LYS A 341 -1.46 -0.05 -16.29
CA LYS A 341 -1.06 -1.48 -16.36
C LYS A 341 0.40 -1.68 -16.77
N MET A 342 0.90 -0.87 -17.71
CA MET A 342 2.32 -0.82 -18.09
C MET A 342 3.19 -0.36 -16.91
N PHE A 343 2.85 0.81 -16.35
CA PHE A 343 3.62 1.51 -15.31
C PHE A 343 2.89 1.33 -13.98
N LYS A 344 2.93 0.07 -13.51
CA LYS A 344 2.48 -0.30 -12.17
C LYS A 344 3.29 0.50 -11.15
N LYS A 345 2.56 1.15 -10.24
CA LYS A 345 3.14 1.88 -9.11
C LYS A 345 3.81 0.86 -8.19
N ARG A 346 5.05 1.13 -7.73
CA ARG A 346 5.69 0.26 -6.74
C ARG A 346 4.87 0.25 -5.45
N LYS A 347 4.76 -0.91 -4.82
CA LYS A 347 4.22 -1.08 -3.48
C LYS A 347 5.14 -0.36 -2.49
N ASN A 348 4.57 0.46 -1.62
CA ASN A 348 5.29 1.24 -0.61
C ASN A 348 5.12 0.63 0.78
N TYR A 349 5.71 1.21 1.83
CA TYR A 349 5.65 0.61 3.17
C TYR A 349 4.20 0.49 3.70
N LEU A 350 3.27 1.36 3.30
CA LEU A 350 1.85 1.20 3.63
C LEU A 350 1.24 -0.09 3.06
N ASP A 351 1.64 -0.49 1.85
CA ASP A 351 1.19 -1.73 1.20
C ASP A 351 1.86 -2.95 1.82
N TYR A 352 3.06 -2.79 2.39
CA TYR A 352 3.75 -3.81 3.18
C TYR A 352 3.04 -4.01 4.52
N THR A 353 2.85 -2.94 5.31
CA THR A 353 2.19 -2.99 6.62
C THR A 353 0.75 -3.53 6.52
N ARG A 354 -0.08 -3.04 5.61
CA ARG A 354 -1.46 -3.54 5.44
C ARG A 354 -1.48 -5.05 5.15
N LYS A 355 -0.58 -5.53 4.28
CA LYS A 355 -0.50 -6.96 3.94
C LYS A 355 0.10 -7.81 5.07
N LYS A 356 1.04 -7.26 5.86
CA LYS A 356 1.56 -7.89 7.07
C LYS A 356 0.49 -8.05 8.14
N LEU A 357 -0.35 -7.03 8.36
CA LEU A 357 -1.49 -7.07 9.28
C LEU A 357 -2.54 -8.11 8.84
N GLU A 358 -2.91 -8.14 7.55
CA GLU A 358 -3.81 -9.15 6.96
C GLU A 358 -3.32 -10.58 7.26
N ILE A 359 -2.05 -10.85 6.97
CA ILE A 359 -1.43 -12.18 7.18
C ILE A 359 -1.33 -12.50 8.67
N ALA A 360 -0.93 -11.55 9.51
CA ALA A 360 -0.83 -11.76 10.95
C ALA A 360 -2.18 -12.17 11.57
N ALA A 361 -3.29 -11.54 11.14
CA ALA A 361 -4.63 -11.94 11.55
C ALA A 361 -4.99 -13.34 11.01
N ARG A 362 -4.73 -13.58 9.71
CA ARG A 362 -5.00 -14.87 9.05
C ARG A 362 -4.30 -16.06 9.70
N ILE A 363 -3.08 -15.90 10.20
CA ILE A 363 -2.31 -16.97 10.87
C ILE A 363 -2.55 -17.04 12.39
N GLY A 364 -3.40 -16.18 12.95
CA GLY A 364 -3.70 -16.14 14.39
C GLY A 364 -2.59 -15.54 15.26
N LEU A 365 -1.71 -14.72 14.69
CA LEU A 365 -0.63 -14.03 15.39
C LEU A 365 -1.11 -12.75 16.10
N ILE A 366 -2.15 -12.12 15.57
CA ILE A 366 -2.86 -10.97 16.19
C ILE A 366 -4.37 -11.28 16.25
N PRO A 367 -5.16 -10.58 17.08
CA PRO A 367 -6.61 -10.73 17.08
C PRO A 367 -7.20 -10.38 15.71
N THR A 368 -8.08 -11.23 15.20
CA THR A 368 -8.91 -10.88 14.04
C THR A 368 -9.82 -9.70 14.42
N THR A 369 -9.74 -8.61 13.68
CA THR A 369 -10.72 -7.51 13.79
C THR A 369 -12.10 -8.02 13.36
N ALA A 370 -13.06 -7.96 14.28
CA ALA A 370 -14.46 -8.31 14.05
C ALA A 370 -15.26 -7.13 13.46
#